data_AF-A0A8X6MSI1-F1
#
_entry.id   AF-A0A8X6MSI1-F1
#
_cell.length_a   1.000
_cell.length_b   1.000
_cell.length_c   1.000
_cell.angle_alpha   90.00
_cell.angle_beta   90.00
_cell.angle_gamma   90.00
#
_symmetry.space_group_name_H-M   'P 1'
#
loop_
_entity.id
_entity.type
_entity.pdbx_description
1 polymer ?
#
loop_
_entity_poly.entity_id
_entity_poly.type
_entity_poly.pdbx_seq_one_letter_code
_entity_poly.pdbx_strand_id
1 'polypeptide(L)'
;MERVSKDETVERNIRSRSGIRTSVTNIIKGVEAELVKDEPCFETSLDKLEILMDKEASLQKLESIINEQGEITELELEVGLELEYSDSITRCKSRIQRFIDKHRRGGADKVISGLTLSNENYDKAVEILKDGFGQKQSVISAYMNTLLKLQLV
;
A
#
# COMPACT_ATOMS: atom_id res chain seq x y z
N MET A 1 -0.32 12.40 40.16
CA MET A 1 0.61 11.43 39.54
C MET A 1 -0.01 10.78 38.31
N GLU A 2 -1.28 10.35 38.35
CA GLU A 2 -1.97 9.69 37.23
C GLU A 2 -2.25 10.58 35.99
N ARG A 3 -2.60 11.87 36.17
CA ARG A 3 -2.79 12.81 35.04
C ARG A 3 -1.50 13.11 34.26
N VAL A 4 -0.38 13.26 34.98
CA VAL A 4 0.94 13.53 34.38
C VAL A 4 1.40 12.34 33.51
N SER A 5 1.14 11.11 33.96
CA SER A 5 1.47 9.90 33.20
C SER A 5 0.64 9.72 31.92
N LYS A 6 -0.62 10.17 31.93
CA LYS A 6 -1.47 10.20 30.72
C LYS A 6 -0.96 11.21 29.70
N ASP A 7 -0.59 12.41 30.14
CA ASP A 7 -0.05 13.47 29.28
C ASP A 7 1.25 13.06 28.57
N GLU A 8 2.19 12.44 29.29
CA GLU A 8 3.44 11.94 28.70
C GLU A 8 3.22 10.86 27.63
N THR A 9 2.14 10.09 27.77
CA THR A 9 1.78 9.03 26.81
C THR A 9 1.15 9.62 25.55
N VAL A 10 0.24 10.58 25.71
CA VAL A 10 -0.36 11.34 24.60
C VAL A 10 0.73 12.04 23.79
N GLU A 11 1.64 12.76 24.45
CA GLU A 11 2.76 13.43 23.78
C GLU A 11 3.65 12.47 22.98
N ARG A 12 3.94 11.28 23.54
CA ARG A 12 4.72 10.25 22.83
C ARG A 12 3.99 9.79 21.57
N ASN A 13 2.68 9.60 21.64
CA ASN A 13 1.87 9.17 20.50
C ASN A 13 1.81 10.26 19.42
N ILE A 14 1.68 11.54 19.80
CA ILE A 14 1.72 12.68 18.86
C ILE A 14 3.08 12.77 18.17
N ARG A 15 4.20 12.61 18.90
CA ARG A 15 5.54 12.58 18.30
C ARG A 15 5.70 11.42 17.31
N SER A 16 5.24 10.23 17.68
CA SER A 16 5.25 9.05 16.79
C SER A 16 4.40 9.27 15.54
N ARG A 17 3.18 9.79 15.69
CA ARG A 17 2.26 10.15 14.60
C ARG A 17 2.92 11.11 13.62
N SER A 18 3.58 12.16 14.11
CA SER A 18 4.32 13.11 13.28
C SER A 18 5.45 12.44 12.47
N GLY A 19 6.20 11.51 13.10
CA GLY A 19 7.21 10.72 12.42
C GLY A 19 6.65 9.84 11.30
N ILE A 20 5.52 9.17 11.56
CA ILE A 20 4.84 8.35 10.54
C ILE A 20 4.29 9.21 9.41
N ARG A 21 3.64 10.35 9.72
CA ARG A 21 3.14 11.30 8.71
C ARG A 21 4.27 11.82 7.81
N THR A 22 5.43 12.14 8.39
CA THR A 22 6.62 12.52 7.61
C THR A 22 7.08 11.40 6.68
N SER A 23 7.16 10.17 7.18
CA SER A 23 7.54 9.00 6.39
C SER A 23 6.57 8.73 5.23
N VAL A 24 5.27 8.74 5.50
CA VAL A 24 4.21 8.56 4.49
C VAL A 24 4.24 9.67 3.45
N THR A 25 4.42 10.93 3.86
CA THR A 25 4.56 12.05 2.92
C THR A 25 5.75 11.84 1.97
N ASN A 26 6.88 11.35 2.49
CA ASN A 26 8.05 11.04 1.67
C ASN A 26 7.80 9.87 0.71
N ILE A 27 7.06 8.84 1.15
CA ILE A 27 6.65 7.72 0.29
C ILE A 27 5.74 8.23 -0.83
N ILE A 28 4.73 9.05 -0.54
CA ILE A 28 3.83 9.64 -1.54
C ILE A 28 4.63 10.41 -2.58
N LYS A 29 5.52 11.33 -2.16
CA LYS A 29 6.39 12.07 -3.09
C LYS A 29 7.27 11.14 -3.91
N GLY A 30 7.84 10.11 -3.29
CA GLY A 30 8.67 9.12 -3.96
C GLY A 30 7.90 8.28 -4.97
N VAL A 31 6.63 7.98 -4.72
CA VAL A 31 5.72 7.32 -5.66
C VAL A 31 5.37 8.25 -6.81
N GLU A 32 4.98 9.49 -6.52
CA GLU A 32 4.60 10.47 -7.55
C GLU A 32 5.76 10.72 -8.51
N ALA A 33 6.98 10.85 -8.00
CA ALA A 33 8.19 10.97 -8.81
C ALA A 33 8.48 9.72 -9.65
N GLU A 34 8.22 8.51 -9.12
CA GLU A 34 8.40 7.25 -9.86
C GLU A 34 7.42 7.15 -11.03
N LEU A 35 6.14 7.45 -10.79
CA LEU A 35 5.07 7.29 -11.76
C LEU A 35 5.11 8.31 -12.92
N VAL A 36 5.91 9.37 -12.79
CA VAL A 36 6.10 10.39 -13.84
C VAL A 36 7.26 10.04 -14.78
N LYS A 37 8.11 9.06 -14.43
CA LYS A 37 9.20 8.62 -15.31
C LYS A 37 8.66 8.05 -16.63
N ASP A 38 9.44 8.18 -17.70
CA ASP A 38 9.12 7.58 -19.01
C ASP A 38 8.94 6.06 -18.91
N GLU A 39 9.74 5.42 -18.06
CA GLU A 39 9.64 4.01 -17.73
C GLU A 39 9.65 3.82 -16.20
N PRO A 40 8.46 3.85 -15.54
CA PRO A 40 8.35 3.64 -14.10
C PRO A 40 8.70 2.20 -13.72
N CYS A 41 9.47 2.03 -12.64
CA CYS A 41 9.86 0.70 -12.18
C CYS A 41 8.71 -0.01 -11.46
N PHE A 42 8.38 -1.23 -11.91
CA PHE A 42 7.31 -2.05 -11.34
C PHE A 42 7.60 -2.50 -9.90
N GLU A 43 8.76 -3.12 -9.67
CA GLU A 43 9.16 -3.61 -8.34
C GLU A 43 9.23 -2.48 -7.32
N THR A 44 9.85 -1.36 -7.69
CA THR A 44 9.91 -0.18 -6.82
C THR A 44 8.53 0.38 -6.48
N SER A 45 7.55 0.26 -7.40
CA SER A 45 6.17 0.69 -7.13
C SER A 45 5.44 -0.30 -6.22
N LEU A 46 5.70 -1.61 -6.34
CA LEU A 46 5.19 -2.64 -5.43
C LEU A 46 5.72 -2.44 -4.01
N ASP A 47 7.04 -2.32 -3.85
CA ASP A 47 7.67 -2.13 -2.54
C ASP A 47 7.12 -0.88 -1.83
N LYS A 48 6.98 0.22 -2.57
CA LYS A 48 6.41 1.47 -2.03
C LYS A 48 4.95 1.32 -1.61
N LEU A 49 4.15 0.50 -2.31
CA LEU A 49 2.76 0.23 -1.93
C LEU A 49 2.68 -0.59 -0.64
N GLU A 50 3.50 -1.63 -0.50
CA GLU A 50 3.57 -2.47 0.71
C GLU A 50 3.95 -1.63 1.93
N ILE A 51 5.03 -0.85 1.82
CA ILE A 51 5.47 0.03 2.92
C ILE A 51 4.39 1.08 3.26
N LEU A 52 3.71 1.64 2.25
CA LEU A 52 2.64 2.61 2.47
C LEU A 52 1.46 2.00 3.25
N MET A 53 1.07 0.77 2.94
CA MET A 53 0.00 0.06 3.64
C MET A 53 0.36 -0.20 5.12
N ASP A 54 1.59 -0.64 5.39
CA ASP A 54 2.04 -0.89 6.76
C ASP A 54 2.08 0.39 7.61
N LYS A 55 2.53 1.49 6.99
CA LYS A 55 2.57 2.81 7.66
C LYS A 55 1.17 3.37 7.88
N GLU A 56 0.25 3.21 6.95
CA GLU A 56 -1.14 3.61 7.11
C GLU A 56 -1.82 2.85 8.26
N ALA A 57 -1.63 1.53 8.34
CA ALA A 57 -2.19 0.73 9.43
C ALA A 57 -1.63 1.16 10.80
N SER A 58 -0.33 1.46 10.86
CA SER A 58 0.32 1.99 12.07
C SER A 58 -0.24 3.36 12.47
N LEU A 59 -0.52 4.21 11.47
CA LEU A 59 -1.07 5.55 11.67
C LEU A 59 -2.51 5.49 12.21
N GLN A 60 -3.38 4.70 11.58
CA GLN A 60 -4.77 4.49 12.02
C GLN A 60 -4.85 3.99 13.47
N LYS A 61 -3.92 3.12 13.87
CA LYS A 61 -3.84 2.64 15.25
C LYS A 61 -3.52 3.78 16.24
N LEU A 62 -2.59 4.66 15.89
CA LEU A 62 -2.24 5.81 16.74
C LEU A 62 -3.38 6.83 16.79
N GLU A 63 -4.06 7.05 15.67
CA GLU A 63 -5.19 7.98 15.57
C GLU A 63 -6.36 7.53 16.45
N SER A 64 -6.68 6.22 16.49
CA SER A 64 -7.66 5.67 17.45
C SER A 64 -7.28 5.96 18.90
N ILE A 65 -6.02 5.70 19.27
CA ILE A 65 -5.53 5.91 20.66
C ILE A 65 -5.59 7.39 21.05
N ILE A 66 -5.26 8.30 20.14
CA ILE A 66 -5.27 9.75 20.39
C ILE A 66 -6.72 10.25 20.50
N ASN A 67 -7.62 9.80 19.62
CA ASN A 67 -9.03 10.19 19.63
C ASN A 67 -9.76 9.75 20.92
N GLU A 68 -9.39 8.60 21.49
CA GLU A 68 -9.90 8.13 22.78
C GLU A 68 -9.46 9.00 23.97
N GLN A 69 -8.46 9.87 23.79
CA GLN A 69 -7.80 10.63 24.85
C GLN A 69 -8.02 12.16 24.74
N GLY A 70 -8.57 12.67 23.63
CA GLY A 70 -8.71 14.11 23.36
C GLY A 70 -10.04 14.74 23.78
N GLU A 71 -10.06 16.07 23.89
CA GLU A 71 -11.29 16.86 24.09
C GLU A 71 -12.01 17.14 22.76
N ILE A 72 -13.35 17.12 22.77
CA ILE A 72 -14.21 17.13 21.56
C ILE A 72 -13.87 18.27 20.58
N THR A 73 -13.64 19.48 21.06
CA THR A 73 -13.38 20.66 20.22
C THR A 73 -11.98 20.69 19.58
N GLU A 74 -10.96 20.13 20.23
CA GLU A 74 -9.63 19.98 19.63
C GLU A 74 -9.61 18.85 18.60
N LEU A 75 -10.44 17.82 18.82
CA LEU A 75 -10.60 16.70 17.91
C LEU A 75 -11.24 17.10 16.58
N GLU A 76 -12.22 18.02 16.56
CA GLU A 76 -12.90 18.42 15.30
C GLU A 76 -11.97 19.07 14.26
N LEU A 77 -11.04 19.93 14.69
CA LEU A 77 -10.04 20.55 13.80
C LEU A 77 -9.01 19.53 13.31
N GLU A 78 -8.54 18.64 14.19
CA GLU A 78 -7.59 17.58 13.82
C GLU A 78 -8.23 16.56 12.87
N VAL A 79 -9.50 16.19 13.08
CA VAL A 79 -10.26 15.30 12.19
C VAL A 79 -10.30 15.84 10.76
N GLY A 80 -10.46 17.15 10.56
CA GLY A 80 -10.41 17.76 9.23
C GLY A 80 -9.08 17.54 8.51
N LEU A 81 -7.96 17.79 9.20
CA LEU A 81 -6.62 17.55 8.66
C LEU A 81 -6.35 16.07 8.41
N GLU A 82 -6.88 15.19 9.25
CA GLU A 82 -6.75 13.74 9.13
C GLU A 82 -7.51 13.18 7.92
N LEU A 83 -8.70 13.71 7.64
CA LEU A 83 -9.46 13.36 6.44
C LEU A 83 -8.71 13.73 5.16
N GLU A 84 -8.15 14.94 5.07
CA GLU A 84 -7.33 15.36 3.92
C GLU A 84 -6.09 14.48 3.74
N TYR A 85 -5.49 14.05 4.85
CA TYR A 85 -4.33 13.17 4.84
C TYR A 85 -4.68 11.75 4.38
N SER A 86 -5.78 11.21 4.90
CA SER A 86 -6.34 9.90 4.51
C SER A 86 -6.72 9.87 3.03
N ASP A 87 -7.32 10.94 2.51
CA ASP A 87 -7.64 11.12 1.09
C ASP A 87 -6.37 11.11 0.23
N SER A 88 -5.29 11.74 0.72
CA SER A 88 -4.01 11.76 0.03
C SER A 88 -3.37 10.37 -0.06
N ILE A 89 -3.40 9.59 1.02
CA ILE A 89 -2.95 8.19 1.04
C ILE A 89 -3.80 7.34 0.08
N THR A 90 -5.12 7.47 0.16
CA THR A 90 -6.07 6.72 -0.67
C THR A 90 -5.87 6.99 -2.16
N ARG A 91 -5.67 8.26 -2.52
CA ARG A 91 -5.36 8.70 -3.88
C ARG A 91 -4.04 8.12 -4.36
N CYS A 92 -3.01 8.13 -3.51
CA CYS A 92 -1.70 7.55 -3.82
C CYS A 92 -1.80 6.04 -4.10
N LYS A 93 -2.39 5.27 -3.17
CA LYS A 93 -2.63 3.81 -3.34
C LYS A 93 -3.37 3.50 -4.63
N SER A 94 -4.44 4.24 -4.92
CA SER A 94 -5.24 4.07 -6.13
C SER A 94 -4.42 4.27 -7.41
N ARG A 95 -3.49 5.24 -7.41
CA ARG A 95 -2.61 5.49 -8.56
C ARG A 95 -1.60 4.36 -8.75
N ILE A 96 -0.94 3.92 -7.68
CA ILE A 96 0.03 2.81 -7.73
C ILE A 96 -0.66 1.53 -8.18
N GLN A 97 -1.82 1.21 -7.62
CA GLN A 97 -2.58 0.02 -7.97
C GLN A 97 -2.98 0.01 -9.44
N ARG A 98 -3.46 1.14 -9.98
CA ARG A 98 -3.76 1.27 -11.42
C ARG A 98 -2.53 1.04 -12.30
N PHE A 99 -1.37 1.54 -11.89
CA PHE A 99 -0.11 1.30 -12.61
C PHE A 99 0.27 -0.18 -12.59
N ILE A 100 0.24 -0.83 -11.41
CA ILE A 100 0.51 -2.26 -11.24
C ILE A 100 -0.43 -3.10 -12.11
N ASP A 101 -1.73 -2.80 -12.07
CA ASP A 101 -2.72 -3.55 -12.83
C ASP A 101 -2.54 -3.34 -14.34
N LYS A 102 -2.15 -2.14 -14.77
CA LYS A 102 -1.82 -1.87 -16.19
C LYS A 102 -0.58 -2.65 -16.61
N HIS A 103 0.47 -2.68 -15.81
CA HIS A 103 1.69 -3.43 -16.10
C HIS A 103 1.40 -4.93 -16.22
N ARG A 104 0.64 -5.48 -15.26
CA ARG A 104 0.18 -6.87 -15.28
C ARG A 104 -0.71 -7.21 -16.48
N ARG A 105 -1.52 -6.26 -16.97
CA ARG A 105 -2.37 -6.47 -18.15
C ARG A 105 -1.66 -6.26 -19.49
N GLY A 106 -0.56 -5.50 -19.53
CA GLY A 106 0.00 -4.94 -20.77
C GLY A 106 1.41 -5.40 -21.16
N GLY A 107 2.00 -6.35 -20.43
CA GLY A 107 3.38 -6.81 -20.68
C GLY A 107 3.50 -8.19 -21.33
N ALA A 108 2.44 -9.00 -21.28
CA ALA A 108 2.46 -10.39 -21.74
C ALA A 108 2.92 -10.52 -23.20
N ASP A 109 2.32 -9.72 -24.08
CA ASP A 109 2.60 -9.75 -25.52
C ASP A 109 4.04 -9.34 -25.84
N LYS A 110 4.59 -8.35 -25.13
CA LYS A 110 5.98 -7.88 -25.32
C LYS A 110 7.01 -8.92 -24.88
N VAL A 111 6.70 -9.67 -23.83
CA VAL A 111 7.62 -10.67 -23.28
C VAL A 111 7.71 -11.90 -24.19
N ILE A 112 6.63 -12.24 -24.91
CA ILE A 112 6.61 -13.38 -25.84
C ILE A 112 6.83 -12.96 -27.31
N SER A 113 6.91 -11.67 -27.63
CA SER A 113 7.02 -11.19 -29.03
C SER A 113 8.31 -11.62 -29.74
N GLY A 114 9.34 -12.04 -29.00
CA GLY A 114 10.58 -12.59 -29.54
C GLY A 114 10.51 -14.08 -29.90
N LEU A 115 9.41 -14.76 -29.56
CA LEU A 115 9.23 -16.19 -29.83
C LEU A 115 8.58 -16.38 -31.20
N THR A 116 9.19 -17.22 -32.04
CA THR A 116 8.58 -17.63 -33.32
C THR A 116 7.42 -18.59 -33.07
N LEU A 117 6.36 -18.51 -33.90
CA LEU A 117 5.16 -19.31 -33.74
C LEU A 117 5.45 -20.80 -34.01
N SER A 118 5.62 -21.60 -32.95
CA SER A 118 5.85 -23.05 -33.00
C SER A 118 5.32 -23.74 -31.74
N ASN A 119 5.08 -25.05 -31.80
CA ASN A 119 4.61 -25.82 -30.64
C ASN A 119 5.64 -25.82 -29.49
N GLU A 120 6.93 -25.88 -29.81
CA GLU A 120 8.00 -25.83 -28.80
C GLU A 120 8.06 -24.47 -28.10
N ASN A 121 7.83 -23.39 -28.84
CA ASN A 121 7.82 -22.04 -28.29
C ASN A 121 6.52 -21.71 -27.57
N TYR A 122 5.42 -22.43 -27.84
CA TYR A 122 4.17 -22.30 -27.10
C TYR A 122 4.36 -22.68 -25.62
N ASP A 123 4.98 -23.82 -25.35
CA ASP A 123 5.22 -24.27 -23.97
C ASP A 123 6.13 -23.28 -23.21
N LYS A 124 7.19 -22.81 -23.87
CA LYS A 124 8.08 -21.77 -23.31
C LYS A 124 7.36 -20.43 -23.10
N ALA A 125 6.51 -20.01 -24.03
CA ALA A 125 5.69 -18.79 -23.89
C ALA A 125 4.75 -18.90 -22.68
N VAL A 126 4.09 -20.06 -22.51
CA VAL A 126 3.20 -20.33 -21.37
C VAL A 126 3.96 -20.32 -20.05
N GLU A 127 5.16 -20.89 -20.00
CA GLU A 127 6.01 -20.88 -18.81
C GLU A 127 6.43 -19.45 -18.42
N ILE A 128 6.93 -18.66 -19.37
CA ILE A 128 7.35 -17.27 -19.16
C ILE A 128 6.17 -16.40 -18.72
N LEU A 129 4.99 -16.59 -19.32
CA LEU A 129 3.78 -15.87 -18.92
C LEU A 129 3.31 -16.27 -17.52
N LYS A 130 3.40 -17.54 -17.15
CA LYS A 130 3.06 -18.01 -15.80
C LYS A 130 4.04 -17.52 -14.74
N ASP A 131 5.32 -17.36 -15.07
CA ASP A 131 6.32 -16.88 -14.13
C ASP A 131 6.25 -15.34 -13.96
N GLY A 132 6.12 -14.59 -15.06
CA GLY A 132 6.09 -13.12 -15.04
C GLY A 132 4.72 -12.49 -14.75
N PHE A 133 3.62 -13.16 -15.13
CA PHE A 133 2.25 -12.63 -14.98
C PHE A 133 1.33 -13.52 -14.16
N GLY A 134 1.75 -14.74 -13.82
CA GLY A 134 0.99 -15.63 -12.95
C GLY A 134 0.92 -15.04 -11.55
N GLN A 135 -0.27 -14.62 -11.12
CA GLN A 135 -0.48 -14.02 -9.80
C GLN A 135 -0.45 -15.07 -8.66
N LYS A 136 0.64 -15.83 -8.52
CA LYS A 136 0.78 -16.91 -7.50
C LYS A 136 0.42 -16.42 -6.10
N GLN A 137 0.94 -15.27 -5.67
CA GLN A 137 0.64 -14.71 -4.35
C GLN A 137 -0.82 -14.22 -4.21
N SER A 138 -1.47 -13.78 -5.29
CA SER A 138 -2.88 -13.39 -5.24
C SER A 138 -3.78 -14.62 -5.11
N VAL A 139 -3.45 -15.71 -5.81
CA VAL A 139 -4.14 -17.00 -5.67
C VAL A 139 -3.93 -17.58 -4.26
N ILE A 140 -2.70 -17.54 -3.74
CA ILE A 140 -2.37 -18.01 -2.38
C ILE A 140 -3.08 -17.16 -1.33
N SER A 141 -3.04 -15.83 -1.43
CA SER A 141 -3.72 -14.94 -0.47
C SER A 141 -5.24 -15.02 -0.55
N ALA A 142 -5.82 -15.21 -1.75
CA ALA A 142 -7.24 -15.48 -1.91
C ALA A 142 -7.61 -16.79 -1.22
N TYR A 143 -6.84 -17.86 -1.46
CA TYR A 143 -7.01 -19.15 -0.82
C TYR A 143 -6.86 -19.07 0.72
N MET A 144 -5.83 -18.39 1.22
CA MET A 144 -5.60 -18.16 2.64
C MET A 144 -6.74 -17.36 3.29
N ASN A 145 -7.24 -16.32 2.63
CA ASN A 145 -8.40 -15.58 3.10
C ASN A 145 -9.67 -16.44 3.14
N THR A 146 -9.85 -17.34 2.17
CA THR A 146 -10.95 -18.31 2.21
C THR A 146 -10.80 -19.27 3.40
N LEU A 147 -9.59 -19.77 3.65
CA LEU A 147 -9.33 -20.65 4.80
C LEU A 147 -9.57 -19.95 6.15
N LEU A 148 -9.11 -18.70 6.31
CA LEU A 148 -9.33 -17.92 7.53
C LEU A 148 -10.81 -17.65 7.78
N LYS A 149 -11.58 -17.37 6.72
CA LYS A 149 -13.04 -17.20 6.81
C LYS A 149 -13.77 -18.49 7.19
N LEU A 150 -13.24 -19.65 6.78
CA LEU A 150 -13.78 -20.96 7.13
C LEU A 150 -13.44 -21.38 8.57
N GLN A 151 -12.34 -20.87 9.15
CA GLN A 151 -11.95 -21.13 10.54
C GLN A 151 -12.66 -20.23 11.57
N LEU A 152 -13.39 -19.21 11.11
CA LEU A 152 -14.15 -18.27 11.95
C LEU A 152 -15.62 -18.71 12.17
N VAL A 153 -15.97 -19.94 11.80
CA VAL A 153 -17.28 -20.59 12.03
C VAL A 153 -17.07 -21.76 12.98
#